data_AF-K9GLC1-F1
#
_entry.id   AF-K9GLC1-F1
#
_cell.length_a   1.000
_cell.length_b   1.000
_cell.length_c   1.000
_cell.angle_alpha   90.00
_cell.angle_beta   90.00
_cell.angle_gamma   90.00
#
_symmetry.space_group_name_H-M   'P 1'
#
loop_
_entity.id
_entity.type
_entity.pdbx_description
1 polymer ?
#
loop_
_entity_poly.entity_id
_entity_poly.type
_entity_poly.pdbx_seq_one_letter_code
_entity_poly.pdbx_strand_id
1 'polypeptide(L)'
;MTQAGLVSRTTDKADRRRQVLGLTAKGRKVYREIVPAALAYEAELLGTLSAAERTALDHLISKLSRAARDLGPARAADEPDDGQA
;
A
#
# COMPACT_ATOMS: atom_id res chain seq x y z
N MET A 1 8.55 -9.77 -3.51
CA MET A 1 9.25 -9.27 -2.31
C MET A 1 9.83 -10.38 -1.42
N THR A 2 9.08 -11.45 -1.11
CA THR A 2 9.60 -12.65 -0.41
C THR A 2 10.66 -13.40 -1.23
N GLN A 3 10.45 -13.52 -2.55
CA GLN A 3 11.41 -14.18 -3.47
C GLN A 3 12.72 -13.40 -3.66
N ALA A 4 12.73 -12.09 -3.35
CA ALA A 4 13.92 -11.23 -3.40
C ALA A 4 14.74 -11.23 -2.08
N GLY A 5 14.21 -11.89 -1.02
CA GLY A 5 14.81 -11.94 0.31
C GLY A 5 14.75 -10.62 1.08
N LEU A 6 13.85 -9.70 0.71
CA LEU A 6 13.74 -8.36 1.32
C LEU A 6 12.78 -8.31 2.50
N VAL A 7 11.89 -9.28 2.61
CA VAL A 7 10.89 -9.39 3.68
C VAL A 7 11.05 -10.75 4.37
N SER A 8 11.28 -10.74 5.68
CA SER A 8 11.18 -11.92 6.54
C SER A 8 9.73 -12.11 6.95
N ARG A 9 9.28 -13.36 6.91
CA ARG A 9 7.96 -13.79 7.33
C ARG A 9 8.14 -14.65 8.57
N THR A 10 7.66 -14.19 9.72
CA THR A 10 7.72 -14.95 10.97
C THR A 10 6.29 -15.25 11.42
N THR A 11 6.01 -16.52 11.70
CA THR A 11 4.73 -16.94 12.26
C THR A 11 4.68 -16.50 13.72
N ASP A 12 3.59 -15.82 14.10
CA ASP A 12 3.35 -15.48 15.51
C ASP A 12 3.18 -16.77 16.32
N LYS A 13 3.91 -16.91 17.44
CA LYS A 13 3.84 -18.11 18.29
C LYS A 13 2.49 -18.25 19.00
N ALA A 14 1.72 -17.17 19.14
CA ALA A 14 0.42 -17.16 19.82
C ALA A 14 -0.77 -17.33 18.86
N ASP A 15 -0.63 -16.97 17.58
CA ASP A 15 -1.69 -17.14 16.57
C ASP A 15 -1.09 -17.50 15.21
N ARG A 16 -1.22 -18.76 14.81
CA ARG A 16 -0.68 -19.30 13.55
C ARG A 16 -1.33 -18.69 12.30
N ARG A 17 -2.42 -17.93 12.43
CA ARG A 17 -3.06 -17.18 11.34
C ARG A 17 -2.44 -15.80 11.14
N ARG A 18 -1.66 -15.30 12.11
CA ARG A 18 -0.95 -14.02 12.00
C ARG A 18 0.47 -14.25 11.52
N GLN A 19 0.83 -13.49 10.50
CA GLN A 19 2.19 -13.46 10.00
C GLN A 19 2.74 -12.07 10.14
N VAL A 20 3.84 -11.98 10.89
CA VAL A 20 4.58 -10.76 11.04
C VAL A 20 5.51 -10.64 9.85
N LEU A 21 5.25 -9.64 9.01
CA LEU A 21 6.13 -9.25 7.92
C LEU A 21 7.10 -8.20 8.45
N GLY A 22 8.38 -8.54 8.48
CA GLY A 22 9.46 -7.62 8.81
C GLY A 22 10.39 -7.45 7.61
N LEU A 23 11.05 -6.32 7.48
CA LEU A 23 12.14 -6.19 6.50
C LEU A 23 13.35 -7.01 6.98
N THR A 24 13.98 -7.78 6.08
CA THR A 24 15.28 -8.42 6.37
C THR A 24 16.39 -7.38 6.45
N ALA A 25 17.60 -7.75 6.89
CA ALA A 25 18.75 -6.83 6.82
C ALA A 25 19.04 -6.33 5.39
N LYS A 26 18.89 -7.21 4.40
CA LYS A 26 18.97 -6.88 2.96
C LYS A 26 17.82 -5.94 2.54
N GLY A 27 16.60 -6.23 2.99
CA GLY A 27 15.43 -5.37 2.82
C GLY A 27 15.62 -3.97 3.38
N ARG A 28 16.17 -3.86 4.59
CA ARG A 28 16.47 -2.57 5.23
C ARG A 28 17.57 -1.79 4.51
N LYS A 29 18.57 -2.47 3.92
CA LYS A 29 19.61 -1.81 3.13
C LYS A 29 19.02 -1.18 1.87
N VAL A 30 18.26 -1.97 1.10
CA VAL A 30 17.56 -1.47 -0.10
C VAL A 30 16.57 -0.35 0.25
N TYR A 31 15.83 -0.52 1.35
CA TYR A 31 14.93 0.51 1.86
C TYR A 31 15.68 1.83 2.14
N ARG A 32 16.84 1.78 2.82
CA ARG A 32 17.65 2.98 3.09
C ARG A 32 18.23 3.65 1.84
N GLU A 33 18.45 2.88 0.76
CA GLU A 33 18.98 3.43 -0.49
C GLU A 33 17.88 4.12 -1.31
N ILE A 34 16.67 3.57 -1.32
CA ILE A 34 15.57 4.06 -2.18
C ILE A 34 14.74 5.15 -1.49
N VAL A 35 14.51 5.03 -0.18
CA VAL A 35 13.61 5.93 0.56
C VAL A 35 14.01 7.39 0.49
N PRO A 36 15.30 7.78 0.64
CA PRO A 36 15.68 9.19 0.53
C PRO A 36 15.30 9.81 -0.82
N ALA A 37 15.49 9.08 -1.92
CA ALA A 37 15.12 9.56 -3.25
C ALA A 37 13.59 9.68 -3.41
N ALA A 38 12.83 8.71 -2.89
CA ALA A 38 11.37 8.76 -2.90
C ALA A 38 10.81 9.92 -2.06
N LEU A 39 11.39 10.17 -0.88
CA LEU A 39 11.01 11.29 -0.01
C LEU A 39 11.35 12.65 -0.63
N ALA A 40 12.51 12.77 -1.29
CA ALA A 40 12.88 13.99 -2.00
C ALA A 40 11.89 14.28 -3.13
N TYR A 41 11.56 13.27 -3.94
CA TYR A 41 10.56 13.39 -5.00
C TYR A 41 9.16 13.75 -4.45
N GLU A 42 8.72 13.11 -3.37
CA GLU A 42 7.46 13.44 -2.70
C GLU A 42 7.45 14.89 -2.21
N ALA A 43 8.53 15.35 -1.58
CA ALA A 43 8.65 16.73 -1.09
C ALA A 43 8.60 17.75 -2.23
N GLU A 44 9.26 17.48 -3.35
CA GLU A 44 9.21 18.33 -4.55
C GLU A 44 7.79 18.35 -5.14
N LEU A 45 7.17 17.18 -5.31
CA LEU A 45 5.84 17.05 -5.88
C LEU A 45 4.79 17.75 -5.02
N LEU A 46 4.77 17.48 -3.71
CA LEU A 46 3.84 18.12 -2.77
C LEU A 46 4.17 19.59 -2.54
N GLY A 47 5.43 20.00 -2.75
CA GLY A 47 5.88 21.38 -2.64
C GLY A 47 5.18 22.33 -3.61
N THR A 48 4.63 21.80 -4.72
CA THR A 48 3.82 22.55 -5.70
C THR A 48 2.48 23.04 -5.14
N LEU A 49 2.01 22.45 -4.04
CA LEU A 49 0.75 22.80 -3.39
C LEU A 49 0.98 23.80 -2.25
N SER A 50 -0.01 24.63 -1.95
CA SER A 50 -0.08 25.38 -0.70
C SER A 50 -0.40 24.48 0.49
N ALA A 51 -0.24 24.99 1.72
CA ALA A 51 -0.61 24.24 2.92
C ALA A 51 -2.10 23.86 2.93
N ALA A 52 -2.98 24.77 2.50
CA ALA A 52 -4.42 24.53 2.42
C ALA A 52 -4.76 23.45 1.38
N GLU A 53 -4.12 23.47 0.21
CA GLU A 53 -4.32 22.46 -0.84
C GLU A 53 -3.85 21.08 -0.40
N ARG A 54 -2.72 20.98 0.33
CA ARG A 54 -2.26 19.72 0.91
C ARG A 54 -3.28 19.14 1.89
N THR A 55 -3.83 19.97 2.78
CA THR A 55 -4.87 19.53 3.71
C THR A 55 -6.15 19.09 2.98
N ALA A 56 -6.56 19.82 1.95
CA ALA A 56 -7.73 19.47 1.15
C ALA A 56 -7.53 18.13 0.42
N LEU A 57 -6.37 17.92 -0.18
CA LEU A 57 -6.01 16.68 -0.86
C LEU A 57 -6.06 15.48 0.09
N ASP A 58 -5.41 15.58 1.25
CA ASP A 58 -5.41 14.52 2.27
C ASP A 58 -6.83 14.16 2.73
N HIS A 59 -7.66 15.18 2.99
CA HIS A 59 -9.05 15.00 3.37
C HIS A 59 -9.86 14.28 2.29
N LEU A 60 -9.70 14.66 1.02
CA LEU A 60 -10.42 14.06 -0.10
C LEU A 60 -10.00 12.60 -0.33
N ILE A 61 -8.69 12.31 -0.34
CA ILE A 61 -8.17 10.94 -0.48
C ILE A 61 -8.67 10.06 0.67
N SER A 62 -8.65 10.58 1.90
CA SER A 62 -9.15 9.88 3.09
C SER A 62 -10.64 9.55 2.98
N LYS A 63 -11.44 10.52 2.50
CA LYS A 63 -12.88 10.34 2.29
C LYS A 63 -13.17 9.28 1.22
N LEU A 64 -12.48 9.34 0.08
CA LEU A 64 -12.63 8.36 -1.00
C LEU A 64 -12.17 6.97 -0.58
N SER A 65 -11.07 6.87 0.17
CA SER A 65 -10.55 5.59 0.68
C SER A 65 -11.49 4.94 1.71
N ARG A 66 -12.28 5.72 2.44
CA ARG A 66 -13.36 5.21 3.30
C ARG A 66 -14.51 4.70 2.43
N ALA A 67 -15.01 5.52 1.52
CA ALA A 67 -16.09 5.14 0.62
C ALA A 67 -15.77 3.88 -0.19
N ALA A 68 -14.55 3.73 -0.70
CA ALA A 68 -14.12 2.55 -1.45
C ALA A 68 -14.12 1.26 -0.60
N ARG A 69 -13.81 1.34 0.70
CA ARG A 69 -13.92 0.20 1.61
C ARG A 69 -15.36 -0.18 1.87
N ASP A 70 -16.23 0.83 2.00
CA ASP A 70 -17.64 0.63 2.31
C ASP A 70 -18.43 0.11 1.10
N LEU A 71 -18.06 0.52 -0.11
CA LEU A 71 -18.67 0.04 -1.37
C LEU A 71 -18.28 -1.40 -1.71
N GLY A 72 -17.27 -1.97 -1.04
CA GLY A 72 -16.67 -3.25 -1.42
C GLY A 72 -15.89 -3.16 -2.75
N PRO A 73 -15.29 -4.26 -3.23
CA PRO A 73 -14.78 -4.28 -4.60
C PRO A 73 -15.93 -3.86 -5.53
N ALA A 74 -15.65 -2.92 -6.45
CA ALA A 74 -16.61 -2.58 -7.50
C ALA A 74 -17.12 -3.90 -8.06
N ARG A 75 -18.42 -4.19 -7.86
CA ARG A 75 -19.07 -5.44 -8.27
C ARG A 75 -18.43 -5.84 -9.58
N ALA A 76 -17.73 -6.98 -9.59
CA ALA A 76 -17.16 -7.55 -10.79
C ALA A 76 -18.22 -7.34 -11.88
N ALA A 77 -17.90 -6.48 -12.85
CA ALA A 77 -18.81 -6.16 -13.92
C ALA A 77 -19.27 -7.49 -14.50
N ASP A 78 -20.58 -7.66 -14.59
CA ASP A 78 -21.28 -8.84 -15.09
C ASP A 78 -20.47 -9.54 -16.19
N GLU A 79 -19.78 -10.63 -15.85
CA GLU A 79 -19.46 -11.67 -16.82
C GLU A 79 -20.56 -12.73 -16.67
N PRO A 80 -21.50 -12.85 -17.64
CA PRO A 80 -22.32 -14.04 -17.72
C PRO A 80 -21.40 -15.21 -18.04
N ASP A 81 -21.30 -16.17 -17.11
CA ASP A 81 -20.74 -17.50 -17.31
C ASP A 81 -21.70 -18.32 -18.20
N ASP A 82 -21.82 -17.92 -19.47
CA ASP A 82 -22.47 -18.72 -20.50
C ASP A 82 -21.40 -19.60 -21.16
N GLY A 83 -21.17 -20.79 -20.59
CA GLY A 83 -20.12 -21.65 -21.11
C GLY A 83 -20.02 -23.09 -20.59
N GLN A 84 -21.06 -23.67 -19.99
CA GLN A 84 -21.10 -25.11 -19.71
C GLN A 84 -22.35 -25.78 -20.29
N ALA A 85 -22.20 -26.32 -21.50
CA ALA A 85 -22.88 -27.52 -22.00
C ALA A 85 -22.02 -28.17 -23.09
#